data_AF-A0A7R9GQZ9-F1
#
_entry.id   AF-A0A7R9GQZ9-F1
#
_cell.length_a   1.000
_cell.length_b   1.000
_cell.length_c   1.000
_cell.angle_alpha   90.00
_cell.angle_beta   90.00
_cell.angle_gamma   90.00
#
_symmetry.space_group_name_H-M   'P 1'
#
loop_
_entity.id
_entity.type
_entity.pdbx_description
1 polymer ?
#
loop_
_entity_poly.entity_id
_entity_poly.type
_entity_poly.pdbx_seq_one_letter_code
_entity_poly.pdbx_strand_id
1 'polypeptide(L)'
;MQYEAGGPPMKQTGGYPINFSLDPHIQSWWEVPSIAHFCSLFRAAFNLLDFDIEELEEALLTDGAEDSGSSLLQELIVRLLCGCLGNNEISTFNYQMFLRRLFRQKCQEYGRDNPFNTDMDFQFLPLRTKVEILHALCDFRLDGEDVQDLLKNLESDSLRVEPLGHDENNSAFWYFYGTRLYREDFPKNPQKKKPKERRKKGREDKRRKKHLVKSPAESESDEGPSMGTGIWQVICFTEEDWDKVTGNFKDSISKTERSLYRTLSEDFLPEIPRLFAEKERLQRFIELPSFKRISGTQRHST
;
A
#
# COMPACT_ATOMS: atom_id res chain seq x y z
N MET A 1 49.02 -49.01 -21.63
CA MET A 1 49.27 -47.55 -21.63
C MET A 1 48.45 -46.99 -22.77
N GLN A 2 47.45 -46.12 -22.61
CA GLN A 2 47.23 -45.08 -21.62
C GLN A 2 45.73 -45.01 -21.24
N TYR A 3 45.46 -44.40 -20.08
CA TYR A 3 44.17 -44.35 -19.41
C TYR A 3 43.29 -43.18 -19.90
N GLU A 4 42.00 -43.40 -19.71
CA GLU A 4 40.77 -42.58 -19.77
C GLU A 4 40.86 -41.04 -19.67
N ALA A 5 39.96 -40.36 -20.40
CA ALA A 5 38.91 -39.51 -19.80
C ALA A 5 37.94 -39.00 -20.89
N GLY A 6 36.79 -39.66 -21.04
CA GLY A 6 35.66 -39.15 -21.82
C GLY A 6 34.75 -38.30 -20.93
N GLY A 7 34.75 -36.98 -21.14
CA GLY A 7 33.74 -36.08 -20.57
C GLY A 7 32.52 -35.97 -21.49
N PRO A 8 31.28 -36.01 -20.98
CA PRO A 8 30.09 -35.85 -21.80
C PRO A 8 29.93 -34.38 -22.26
N PRO A 9 29.32 -34.12 -23.43
CA PRO A 9 29.14 -32.77 -23.93
C PRO A 9 28.12 -32.01 -23.06
N MET A 10 28.48 -30.81 -22.65
CA MET A 10 27.59 -29.87 -21.97
C MET A 10 26.37 -29.60 -22.84
N LYS A 11 25.20 -30.04 -22.37
CA LYS A 11 23.92 -29.64 -22.94
C LYS A 11 23.74 -28.14 -22.67
N GLN A 12 23.65 -27.35 -23.73
CA GLN A 12 23.04 -26.02 -23.68
C GLN A 12 21.61 -26.20 -23.15
N THR A 13 21.42 -25.88 -21.88
CA THR A 13 20.09 -25.72 -21.31
C THR A 13 19.56 -24.39 -21.82
N GLY A 14 18.58 -24.48 -22.71
CA GLY A 14 17.86 -23.31 -23.23
C GLY A 14 17.34 -22.48 -22.06
N GLY A 15 17.62 -21.18 -22.11
CA GLY A 15 16.98 -20.21 -21.26
C GLY A 15 15.47 -20.31 -21.45
N TYR A 16 14.78 -20.80 -20.42
CA TYR A 16 13.36 -20.58 -20.32
C TYR A 16 13.14 -19.08 -20.15
N PRO A 17 12.20 -18.45 -20.89
CA PRO A 17 11.84 -17.08 -20.60
C PRO A 17 11.38 -17.02 -19.14
N ILE A 18 12.01 -16.14 -18.37
CA ILE A 18 11.54 -15.78 -17.04
C ILE A 18 10.16 -15.18 -17.25
N ASN A 19 9.12 -16.00 -17.09
CA ASN A 19 7.79 -15.49 -16.87
C ASN A 19 7.84 -14.81 -15.51
N PHE A 20 7.91 -13.48 -15.51
CA PHE A 20 7.65 -12.62 -14.35
C PHE A 20 6.18 -12.77 -13.97
N SER A 21 5.81 -13.94 -13.45
CA SER A 21 4.67 -14.08 -12.58
C SER A 21 5.03 -13.28 -11.34
N LEU A 22 4.47 -12.07 -11.21
CA LEU A 22 4.45 -11.31 -9.96
C LEU A 22 4.23 -12.30 -8.81
N ASP A 23 5.10 -12.28 -7.80
CA ASP A 23 4.87 -13.08 -6.60
C ASP A 23 3.50 -12.64 -6.03
N PRO A 24 2.47 -13.51 -6.05
CA PRO A 24 1.11 -13.12 -5.65
C PRO A 24 1.04 -12.68 -4.18
N HIS A 25 2.11 -12.85 -3.42
CA HIS A 25 2.15 -12.44 -2.03
C HIS A 25 2.21 -10.91 -1.83
N ILE A 26 2.93 -10.15 -2.69
CA ILE A 26 3.03 -8.68 -2.50
C ILE A 26 1.68 -7.98 -2.67
N GLN A 27 0.85 -8.46 -3.59
CA GLN A 27 -0.49 -7.94 -3.86
C GLN A 27 -1.49 -8.21 -2.73
N SER A 28 -1.14 -9.10 -1.79
CA SER A 28 -1.92 -9.39 -0.58
C SER A 28 -1.50 -8.52 0.62
N TRP A 29 -0.57 -7.58 0.44
CA TRP A 29 -0.11 -6.69 1.50
C TRP A 29 -0.77 -5.33 1.33
N TRP A 30 -1.68 -5.00 2.24
CA TRP A 30 -2.42 -3.73 2.25
C TRP A 30 -1.50 -2.52 2.38
N GLU A 31 -0.29 -2.72 2.92
CA GLU A 31 0.70 -1.66 3.09
C GLU A 31 1.14 -1.09 1.74
N VAL A 32 1.18 -1.89 0.67
CA VAL A 32 1.63 -1.46 -0.66
C VAL A 32 0.69 -0.41 -1.26
N PRO A 33 -0.62 -0.66 -1.44
CA PRO A 33 -1.52 0.38 -1.91
C PRO A 33 -1.66 1.54 -0.91
N SER A 34 -1.48 1.29 0.39
CA SER A 34 -1.45 2.35 1.42
C SER A 34 -0.29 3.34 1.20
N ILE A 35 0.95 2.84 1.02
CA ILE A 35 2.14 3.66 0.72
C ILE A 35 1.93 4.47 -0.56
N ALA A 36 1.45 3.80 -1.60
CA ALA A 36 1.22 4.41 -2.91
C ALA A 36 0.17 5.53 -2.81
N HIS A 37 -0.92 5.28 -2.08
CA HIS A 37 -1.96 6.28 -1.84
C HIS A 37 -1.44 7.46 -1.04
N PHE A 38 -0.66 7.22 0.02
CA PHE A 38 -0.01 8.28 0.78
C PHE A 38 0.84 9.17 -0.14
N CYS A 39 1.64 8.56 -1.02
CA CYS A 39 2.49 9.29 -1.95
C CYS A 39 1.68 10.14 -2.92
N SER A 40 0.55 9.63 -3.42
CA SER A 40 -0.37 10.35 -4.29
C SER A 40 -1.07 11.50 -3.56
N LEU A 41 -1.64 11.23 -2.39
CA LEU A 41 -2.41 12.17 -1.58
C LEU A 41 -1.56 13.36 -1.13
N PHE A 42 -0.33 13.11 -0.67
CA PHE A 42 0.57 14.15 -0.19
C PHE A 42 1.63 14.59 -1.20
N ARG A 43 1.49 14.20 -2.47
CA ARG A 43 2.49 14.47 -3.52
C ARG A 43 2.92 15.93 -3.56
N ALA A 44 1.95 16.84 -3.65
CA ALA A 44 2.21 18.26 -3.74
C ALA A 44 2.73 18.86 -2.43
N ALA A 45 2.21 18.40 -1.30
CA ALA A 45 2.57 18.91 0.02
C ALA A 45 4.00 18.51 0.42
N PHE A 46 4.40 17.26 0.14
CA PHE A 46 5.67 16.69 0.55
C PHE A 46 6.69 16.56 -0.59
N ASN A 47 6.37 17.04 -1.80
CA ASN A 47 7.21 16.93 -3.00
C ASN A 47 7.63 15.47 -3.28
N LEU A 48 6.66 14.57 -3.24
CA LEU A 48 6.86 13.14 -3.47
C LEU A 48 6.86 12.82 -4.97
N LEU A 49 7.30 11.61 -5.28
CA LEU A 49 7.34 11.08 -6.64
C LEU A 49 5.91 10.83 -7.16
N ASP A 50 5.78 10.81 -8.48
CA ASP A 50 4.55 10.46 -9.19
C ASP A 50 4.67 9.03 -9.68
N PHE A 51 3.92 8.11 -9.07
CA PHE A 51 3.90 6.70 -9.46
C PHE A 51 2.57 6.05 -9.07
N ASP A 52 2.16 5.02 -9.80
CA ASP A 52 1.01 4.19 -9.48
C ASP A 52 1.37 2.97 -8.60
N ILE A 53 0.36 2.21 -8.17
CA ILE A 53 0.56 1.08 -7.26
C ILE A 53 1.40 -0.02 -7.91
N GLU A 54 1.18 -0.26 -9.20
CA GLU A 54 1.92 -1.19 -10.03
C GLU A 54 3.41 -0.83 -10.12
N GLU A 55 3.73 0.45 -10.35
CA GLU A 55 5.11 0.95 -10.42
C GLU A 55 5.84 0.77 -9.07
N LEU A 56 5.15 0.96 -7.95
CA LEU A 56 5.71 0.67 -6.62
C LEU A 56 5.97 -0.83 -6.43
N GLU A 57 5.03 -1.69 -6.83
CA GLU A 57 5.21 -3.15 -6.76
C GLU A 57 6.37 -3.62 -7.62
N GLU A 58 6.49 -3.12 -8.85
CA GLU A 58 7.59 -3.42 -9.75
C GLU A 58 8.91 -2.97 -9.13
N ALA A 59 9.00 -1.73 -8.66
CA ALA A 59 10.20 -1.21 -8.02
C ALA A 59 10.62 -2.03 -6.78
N LEU A 60 9.67 -2.54 -6.01
CA LEU A 60 9.93 -3.43 -4.87
C LEU A 60 10.47 -4.79 -5.30
N LEU A 61 9.95 -5.35 -6.39
CA LEU A 61 10.34 -6.67 -6.92
C LEU A 61 11.67 -6.63 -7.68
N THR A 62 12.03 -5.49 -8.26
CA THR A 62 13.25 -5.30 -9.06
C THR A 62 14.36 -4.54 -8.31
N ASP A 63 14.13 -4.13 -7.06
CA ASP A 63 15.12 -3.37 -6.28
C ASP A 63 16.45 -4.13 -6.15
N GLY A 64 17.52 -3.49 -6.63
CA GLY A 64 18.86 -4.06 -6.68
C GLY A 64 19.18 -4.89 -7.94
N ALA A 65 18.26 -5.00 -8.90
CA ALA A 65 18.51 -5.65 -10.19
C ALA A 65 19.04 -4.69 -11.28
N GLU A 66 18.88 -3.38 -11.09
CA GLU A 66 19.33 -2.37 -12.06
C GLU A 66 20.73 -1.85 -11.70
N ASP A 67 21.68 -1.97 -12.63
CA ASP A 67 23.05 -1.44 -12.50
C ASP A 67 23.12 0.10 -12.70
N SER A 68 21.97 0.79 -12.82
CA SER A 68 21.90 2.18 -13.28
C SER A 68 21.13 3.09 -12.32
N GLY A 69 21.83 4.10 -11.77
CA GLY A 69 21.19 5.25 -11.11
C GLY A 69 20.49 4.96 -9.78
N SER A 70 19.82 5.99 -9.25
CA SER A 70 18.95 5.89 -8.09
C SER A 70 17.61 5.26 -8.46
N SER A 71 17.20 4.22 -7.73
CA SER A 71 15.89 3.58 -7.94
C SER A 71 14.74 4.44 -7.39
N LEU A 72 13.52 4.19 -7.85
CA LEU A 72 12.28 4.80 -7.33
C LEU A 72 12.23 4.73 -5.80
N LEU A 73 12.59 3.57 -5.23
CA LEU A 73 12.58 3.37 -3.78
C LEU A 73 13.60 4.28 -3.06
N GLN A 74 14.81 4.41 -3.60
CA GLN A 74 15.84 5.25 -2.99
C GLN A 74 15.42 6.73 -2.99
N GLU A 75 14.90 7.22 -4.11
CA GLU A 75 14.40 8.59 -4.21
C GLU A 75 13.21 8.83 -3.28
N LEU A 76 12.28 7.87 -3.19
CA LEU A 76 11.15 7.95 -2.25
C LEU A 76 11.64 8.04 -0.80
N ILE A 77 12.56 7.15 -0.40
CA ILE A 77 13.14 7.15 0.95
C ILE A 77 13.82 8.49 1.24
N VAL A 78 14.60 9.03 0.30
CA VAL A 78 15.27 10.32 0.47
C VAL A 78 14.25 11.44 0.71
N ARG A 79 13.19 11.53 -0.10
CA ARG A 79 12.15 12.58 0.07
C ARG A 79 11.46 12.49 1.42
N LEU A 80 11.09 11.28 1.86
CA LEU A 80 10.47 11.06 3.16
C LEU A 80 11.43 11.41 4.30
N LEU A 81 12.69 10.98 4.23
CA LEU A 81 13.71 11.28 5.23
C LEU A 81 14.02 12.76 5.36
N CYS A 82 14.12 13.49 4.24
CA CYS A 82 14.31 14.93 4.24
C CYS A 82 13.20 15.63 5.03
N GLY A 83 11.94 15.23 4.80
CA GLY A 83 10.79 15.74 5.54
C GLY A 83 10.78 15.36 7.02
N CYS A 84 11.20 14.13 7.36
CA CYS A 84 11.26 13.67 8.76
C CYS A 84 12.36 14.37 9.58
N LEU A 85 13.49 14.70 8.96
CA LEU A 85 14.69 15.21 9.64
C LEU A 85 14.93 16.71 9.45
N GLY A 86 14.14 17.37 8.59
CA GLY A 86 14.35 18.76 8.21
C GLY A 86 15.72 19.00 7.54
N ASN A 87 16.32 17.96 6.95
CA ASN A 87 17.66 18.01 6.38
C ASN A 87 17.64 17.72 4.88
N ASN A 88 18.01 18.74 4.09
CA ASN A 88 18.05 18.66 2.63
C ASN A 88 19.38 18.13 2.06
N GLU A 89 20.34 17.76 2.91
CA GLU A 89 21.63 17.17 2.49
C GLU A 89 21.57 15.65 2.31
N ILE A 90 20.40 15.05 2.56
CA ILE A 90 20.19 13.61 2.34
C ILE A 90 20.07 13.35 0.84
N SER A 91 20.79 12.35 0.37
CA SER A 91 20.86 11.91 -1.02
C SER A 91 20.84 10.39 -1.10
N THR A 92 20.67 9.88 -2.32
CA THR A 92 20.67 8.44 -2.62
C THR A 92 22.00 7.75 -2.29
N PHE A 93 23.07 8.51 -2.06
CA PHE A 93 24.37 7.98 -1.64
C PHE A 93 24.56 7.86 -0.12
N ASN A 94 23.82 8.63 0.68
CA ASN A 94 24.04 8.69 2.14
C ASN A 94 22.79 8.33 2.98
N TYR A 95 21.63 8.10 2.34
CA TYR A 95 20.36 7.89 3.03
C TYR A 95 20.39 6.72 4.03
N GLN A 96 21.17 5.66 3.77
CA GLN A 96 21.24 4.47 4.62
C GLN A 96 21.54 4.82 6.10
N MET A 97 22.50 5.70 6.34
CA MET A 97 22.88 6.12 7.69
C MET A 97 21.75 6.90 8.38
N PHE A 98 21.12 7.81 7.65
CA PHE A 98 20.00 8.63 8.16
C PHE A 98 18.76 7.79 8.44
N LEU A 99 18.46 6.85 7.55
CA LEU A 99 17.37 5.88 7.69
C LEU A 99 17.56 5.07 8.99
N ARG A 100 18.74 4.49 9.20
CA ARG A 100 19.07 3.71 10.40
C ARG A 100 18.93 4.54 11.68
N ARG A 101 19.41 5.78 11.66
CA ARG A 101 19.32 6.70 12.80
C ARG A 101 17.86 7.04 13.11
N LEU A 102 17.06 7.39 12.10
CA LEU A 102 15.65 7.72 12.26
C LEU A 102 14.88 6.54 12.86
N PHE A 103 15.03 5.34 12.29
CA PHE A 103 14.34 4.15 12.77
C PHE A 103 14.71 3.78 14.20
N ARG A 104 15.99 3.88 14.58
CA ARG A 104 16.42 3.65 15.96
C ARG A 104 15.75 4.63 16.92
N GLN A 105 15.67 5.91 16.56
CA GLN A 105 15.05 6.94 17.39
C GLN A 105 13.53 6.75 17.49
N LYS A 106 12.85 6.70 16.34
CA LYS A 106 11.38 6.64 16.28
C LYS A 106 10.83 5.33 16.82
N CYS A 107 11.46 4.18 16.53
CA CYS A 107 10.97 2.92 17.09
C CYS A 107 11.15 2.86 18.61
N GLN A 108 12.21 3.46 19.15
CA GLN A 108 12.39 3.60 20.60
C GLN A 108 11.34 4.52 21.23
N GLU A 109 11.02 5.64 20.59
CA GLU A 109 9.98 6.59 21.01
C GLU A 109 8.59 5.93 21.07
N TYR A 110 8.25 5.17 20.02
CA TYR A 110 6.98 4.45 19.91
C TYR A 110 6.93 3.13 20.69
N GLY A 111 8.05 2.68 21.26
CA GLY A 111 8.14 1.40 21.95
C GLY A 111 7.83 0.19 21.07
N ARG A 112 8.17 0.26 19.77
CA ARG A 112 7.91 -0.79 18.77
C ARG A 112 9.20 -1.43 18.28
N ASP A 113 9.07 -2.63 17.70
CA ASP A 113 10.22 -3.31 17.08
C ASP A 113 10.76 -2.51 15.89
N ASN A 114 12.09 -2.47 15.77
CA ASN A 114 12.76 -1.78 14.67
C ASN A 114 13.00 -2.75 13.50
N PRO A 115 12.27 -2.63 12.37
CA PRO A 115 12.46 -3.51 11.21
C PRO A 115 13.80 -3.29 10.50
N PHE A 116 14.51 -2.18 10.78
CA PHE A 116 15.80 -1.83 10.20
C PHE A 116 16.96 -1.88 11.22
N ASN A 117 16.95 -2.90 12.08
CA ASN A 117 17.94 -3.10 13.14
C ASN A 117 19.12 -4.02 12.76
N THR A 118 19.23 -4.41 11.49
CA THR A 118 20.34 -5.25 10.99
C THR A 118 21.39 -4.40 10.30
N ASP A 119 22.65 -4.84 10.25
CA ASP A 119 23.72 -4.14 9.51
C ASP A 119 23.58 -4.25 7.98
N MET A 120 22.50 -4.83 7.47
CA MET A 120 22.23 -4.90 6.04
C MET A 120 21.71 -3.56 5.52
N ASP A 121 22.13 -3.21 4.31
CA ASP A 121 21.57 -2.08 3.57
C ASP A 121 20.17 -2.39 3.09
N PHE A 122 19.33 -1.36 2.95
CA PHE A 122 17.93 -1.47 2.52
C PHE A 122 17.73 -2.40 1.32
N GLN A 123 18.57 -2.28 0.28
CA GLN A 123 18.47 -3.05 -0.95
C GLN A 123 18.58 -4.57 -0.76
N PHE A 124 19.29 -5.02 0.29
CA PHE A 124 19.53 -6.44 0.57
C PHE A 124 18.54 -7.02 1.59
N LEU A 125 17.60 -6.22 2.08
CA LEU A 125 16.59 -6.70 3.02
C LEU A 125 15.57 -7.63 2.34
N PRO A 126 14.92 -8.51 3.11
CA PRO A 126 13.74 -9.22 2.64
C PRO A 126 12.66 -8.25 2.14
N LEU A 127 11.95 -8.63 1.08
CA LEU A 127 10.91 -7.83 0.44
C LEU A 127 9.86 -7.31 1.43
N ARG A 128 9.39 -8.18 2.33
CA ARG A 128 8.41 -7.82 3.37
C ARG A 128 8.94 -6.71 4.30
N THR A 129 10.20 -6.79 4.71
CA THR A 129 10.85 -5.79 5.56
C THR A 129 11.01 -4.46 4.84
N LYS A 130 11.29 -4.45 3.53
CA LYS A 130 11.32 -3.21 2.72
C LYS A 130 9.96 -2.49 2.76
N VAL A 131 8.87 -3.23 2.58
CA VAL A 131 7.50 -2.69 2.66
C VAL A 131 7.18 -2.14 4.05
N GLU A 132 7.52 -2.88 5.10
CA GLU A 132 7.33 -2.44 6.50
C GLU A 132 8.11 -1.14 6.80
N ILE A 133 9.32 -1.00 6.27
CA ILE A 133 10.13 0.22 6.39
C ILE A 133 9.50 1.38 5.62
N LEU A 134 9.05 1.18 4.39
CA LEU A 134 8.43 2.25 3.60
C LEU A 134 7.11 2.72 4.21
N HIS A 135 6.27 1.80 4.68
CA HIS A 135 5.03 2.14 5.37
C HIS A 135 5.32 2.94 6.64
N ALA A 136 6.27 2.47 7.45
CA ALA A 136 6.71 3.17 8.64
C ALA A 136 7.26 4.58 8.37
N LEU A 137 7.97 4.78 7.27
CA LEU A 137 8.45 6.11 6.88
C LEU A 137 7.30 7.06 6.53
N CYS A 138 6.22 6.56 5.93
CA CYS A 138 5.02 7.36 5.67
C CYS A 138 4.40 7.83 6.99
N ASP A 139 4.30 6.94 7.99
CA ASP A 139 3.82 7.29 9.33
C ASP A 139 4.73 8.33 9.99
N PHE A 140 6.06 8.11 9.99
CA PHE A 140 7.02 9.05 10.58
C PHE A 140 7.03 10.41 9.87
N ARG A 141 6.73 10.45 8.58
CA ARG A 141 6.64 11.71 7.82
C ARG A 141 5.53 12.60 8.33
N LEU A 142 4.41 12.02 8.79
CA LEU A 142 3.29 12.76 9.38
C LEU A 142 3.61 13.37 10.76
N ASP A 143 4.66 12.90 11.43
CA ASP A 143 5.16 13.50 12.67
C ASP A 143 6.04 14.74 12.44
N GLY A 144 6.32 15.09 11.18
CA GLY A 144 7.21 16.21 10.84
C GLY A 144 6.67 17.54 11.36
N GLU A 145 7.56 18.41 11.85
CA GLU A 145 7.17 19.72 12.41
C GLU A 145 6.49 20.63 11.38
N ASP A 146 6.78 20.43 10.09
CA ASP A 146 6.21 21.18 8.97
C ASP A 146 4.81 20.70 8.53
N VAL A 147 4.37 19.53 9.00
CA VAL A 147 3.11 18.89 8.55
C VAL A 147 1.91 19.76 8.90
N GLN A 148 1.88 20.36 10.09
CA GLN A 148 0.79 21.23 10.51
C GLN A 148 0.58 22.41 9.56
N ASP A 149 1.67 22.99 9.04
CA ASP A 149 1.61 24.11 8.12
C ASP A 149 1.29 23.70 6.69
N LEU A 150 1.79 22.55 6.25
CA LEU A 150 1.58 22.01 4.90
C LEU A 150 0.15 21.50 4.71
N LEU A 151 -0.45 20.91 5.74
CA LEU A 151 -1.77 20.29 5.65
C LEU A 151 -2.92 21.15 6.19
N LYS A 152 -2.67 22.39 6.63
CA LYS A 152 -3.68 23.28 7.24
C LYS A 152 -4.93 23.56 6.40
N ASN A 153 -4.84 23.38 5.08
CA ASN A 153 -5.95 23.62 4.14
C ASN A 153 -6.62 22.31 3.69
N LEU A 154 -6.23 21.17 4.25
CA LEU A 154 -6.83 19.88 3.93
C LEU A 154 -7.82 19.52 5.04
N GLU A 155 -9.01 19.09 4.63
CA GLU A 155 -10.01 18.58 5.56
C GLU A 155 -9.58 17.20 6.05
N SER A 156 -9.48 17.02 7.36
CA SER A 156 -9.01 15.76 7.97
C SER A 156 -9.86 14.55 7.55
N ASP A 157 -11.17 14.75 7.38
CA ASP A 157 -12.10 13.70 6.93
C ASP A 157 -11.82 13.25 5.49
N SER A 158 -11.25 14.13 4.66
CA SER A 158 -10.86 13.81 3.28
C SER A 158 -9.53 13.07 3.18
N LEU A 159 -8.76 12.96 4.27
CA LEU A 159 -7.45 12.27 4.30
C LEU A 159 -7.57 10.79 4.64
N ARG A 160 -8.71 10.36 5.20
CA ARG A 160 -8.92 8.98 5.59
C ARG A 160 -9.43 8.16 4.41
N VAL A 161 -8.75 7.06 4.11
CA VAL A 161 -9.28 6.05 3.19
C VAL A 161 -10.35 5.25 3.91
N GLU A 162 -11.57 5.27 3.37
CA GLU A 162 -12.72 4.50 3.86
C GLU A 162 -13.03 3.37 2.88
N PRO A 163 -13.57 2.22 3.35
CA PRO A 163 -14.01 1.16 2.45
C PRO A 163 -15.22 1.64 1.66
N LEU A 164 -15.28 1.31 0.37
CA LEU A 164 -16.42 1.61 -0.52
C LEU A 164 -17.71 0.96 -0.05
N GLY A 165 -17.59 -0.16 0.66
CA GLY A 165 -18.70 -0.91 1.21
C GLY A 165 -18.28 -2.32 1.63
N HIS A 166 -19.29 -3.11 2.01
CA HIS A 166 -19.10 -4.48 2.47
C HIS A 166 -20.09 -5.42 1.79
N ASP A 167 -19.68 -6.67 1.57
CA ASP A 167 -20.57 -7.73 1.08
C ASP A 167 -21.38 -8.40 2.22
N GLU A 168 -22.16 -9.43 1.91
CA GLU A 168 -22.87 -10.26 2.91
C GLU A 168 -21.95 -11.02 3.85
N ASN A 169 -20.70 -11.26 3.47
CA ASN A 169 -19.69 -11.92 4.29
C ASN A 169 -18.94 -10.96 5.21
N ASN A 170 -19.27 -9.67 5.16
CA ASN A 170 -18.56 -8.59 5.85
C ASN A 170 -17.13 -8.37 5.32
N SER A 171 -16.84 -8.80 4.10
CA SER A 171 -15.61 -8.46 3.40
C SER A 171 -15.67 -7.00 2.95
N ALA A 172 -14.62 -6.24 3.26
CA ALA A 172 -14.54 -4.82 2.93
C ALA A 172 -13.94 -4.61 1.54
N PHE A 173 -14.49 -3.67 0.77
CA PHE A 173 -14.01 -3.33 -0.57
C PHE A 173 -13.30 -1.98 -0.51
N TRP A 174 -12.05 -1.95 -0.96
CA TRP A 174 -11.16 -0.80 -0.80
C TRP A 174 -10.66 -0.30 -2.15
N TYR A 175 -10.78 0.99 -2.36
CA TYR A 175 -10.20 1.70 -3.50
C TYR A 175 -9.31 2.81 -2.98
N PHE A 176 -8.08 2.84 -3.47
CA PHE A 176 -7.08 3.83 -3.08
C PHE A 176 -6.94 4.90 -4.14
N TYR A 177 -6.53 4.51 -5.34
CA TYR A 177 -6.48 5.31 -6.56
C TYR A 177 -6.10 4.41 -7.75
N GLY A 178 -6.14 4.96 -8.97
CA GLY A 178 -5.72 4.25 -10.18
C GLY A 178 -6.74 3.18 -10.61
N THR A 179 -6.26 2.03 -11.03
CA THR A 179 -7.07 1.02 -11.75
C THR A 179 -7.46 -0.21 -10.93
N ARG A 180 -6.99 -0.33 -9.69
CA ARG A 180 -7.15 -1.54 -8.87
C ARG A 180 -8.24 -1.41 -7.82
N LEU A 181 -8.95 -2.52 -7.60
CA LEU A 181 -9.89 -2.69 -6.49
C LEU A 181 -9.41 -3.82 -5.58
N TYR A 182 -9.48 -3.59 -4.27
CA TYR A 182 -9.05 -4.54 -3.26
C TYR A 182 -10.24 -5.06 -2.45
N ARG A 183 -10.13 -6.30 -1.96
CA ARG A 183 -11.04 -6.89 -1.00
C ARG A 183 -10.26 -7.35 0.23
N GLU A 184 -10.77 -7.02 1.41
CA GLU A 184 -10.29 -7.50 2.69
C GLU A 184 -11.30 -8.48 3.28
N ASP A 185 -10.91 -9.76 3.35
CA ASP A 185 -11.72 -10.83 3.89
C ASP A 185 -11.40 -11.08 5.37
N PHE A 186 -12.41 -11.07 6.23
CA PHE A 186 -12.25 -11.40 7.64
C PHE A 186 -12.64 -12.86 7.89
N PRO A 187 -11.73 -13.71 8.40
CA PRO A 187 -12.08 -15.09 8.71
C PRO A 187 -13.23 -15.10 9.72
N LYS A 188 -14.36 -15.72 9.34
CA LYS A 188 -15.54 -15.84 10.21
C LYS A 188 -15.16 -16.62 11.45
N ASN A 189 -14.85 -15.93 12.54
CA ASN A 189 -14.61 -16.56 13.82
C ASN A 189 -15.94 -17.23 14.24
N PRO A 190 -16.00 -18.55 14.50
CA PRO A 190 -17.26 -19.24 14.80
C PRO A 190 -17.94 -18.84 16.12
N GLN A 191 -17.55 -17.74 16.76
CA GLN A 191 -18.12 -17.28 18.02
C GLN A 191 -18.35 -15.77 18.05
N LYS A 192 -19.58 -15.36 17.72
CA LYS A 192 -20.34 -14.29 18.40
C LYS A 192 -21.79 -14.37 17.92
N LYS A 193 -22.50 -15.43 18.33
CA LYS A 193 -23.97 -15.40 18.33
C LYS A 193 -24.38 -14.32 19.33
N LYS A 194 -24.83 -13.15 18.85
CA LYS A 194 -25.46 -12.12 19.69
C LYS A 194 -26.51 -12.79 20.59
N PRO A 195 -26.52 -12.60 21.92
CA PRO A 195 -27.53 -13.20 22.77
C PRO A 195 -28.89 -12.62 22.37
N LYS A 196 -29.82 -13.49 21.93
CA LYS A 196 -31.22 -13.11 21.75
C LYS A 196 -31.77 -12.66 23.10
N GLU A 197 -32.06 -11.37 23.23
CA GLU A 197 -32.78 -10.78 24.36
C GLU A 197 -34.08 -11.56 24.62
N ARG A 198 -34.08 -12.40 25.65
CA ARG A 198 -35.30 -13.00 26.18
C ARG A 198 -35.95 -11.97 27.10
N ARG A 199 -36.97 -11.27 26.58
CA ARG A 199 -37.95 -10.52 27.37
C ARG A 199 -38.45 -11.36 28.56
N LYS A 200 -38.19 -10.92 29.79
CA LYS A 200 -38.94 -11.35 30.98
C LYS A 200 -39.41 -10.15 31.79
N LYS A 201 -40.73 -10.02 31.86
CA LYS A 201 -41.50 -9.18 32.78
C LYS A 201 -41.25 -9.60 34.24
N GLY A 202 -41.14 -8.62 35.15
CA GLY A 202 -41.83 -8.64 36.45
C GLY A 202 -41.02 -8.55 37.75
N ARG A 203 -41.27 -7.44 38.49
CA ARG A 203 -41.38 -7.25 39.96
C ARG A 203 -40.14 -7.18 40.89
N GLU A 204 -39.83 -5.94 41.27
CA GLU A 204 -39.78 -5.30 42.62
C GLU A 204 -39.05 -5.93 43.85
N ASP A 205 -38.18 -5.08 44.43
CA ASP A 205 -37.71 -4.91 45.82
C ASP A 205 -36.81 -5.95 46.55
N LYS A 206 -35.54 -5.57 46.78
CA LYS A 206 -35.04 -5.18 48.14
C LYS A 206 -33.54 -4.80 48.16
N ARG A 207 -33.27 -3.67 48.82
CA ARG A 207 -31.98 -3.11 49.26
C ARG A 207 -30.99 -4.14 49.84
N ARG A 208 -29.69 -3.99 49.50
CA ARG A 208 -28.58 -3.88 50.49
C ARG A 208 -27.25 -3.45 49.83
N LYS A 209 -26.68 -2.36 50.35
CA LYS A 209 -25.36 -1.80 50.04
C LYS A 209 -24.24 -2.78 50.40
N LYS A 210 -23.22 -2.92 49.53
CA LYS A 210 -21.82 -2.99 49.98
C LYS A 210 -20.86 -2.52 48.88
N HIS A 211 -20.06 -1.53 49.25
CA HIS A 211 -18.89 -1.03 48.52
C HIS A 211 -17.89 -2.15 48.26
N LEU A 212 -17.41 -2.30 47.02
CA LEU A 212 -16.04 -2.75 46.75
C LEU A 212 -15.59 -2.24 45.37
N VAL A 213 -14.63 -1.32 45.40
CA VAL A 213 -13.59 -0.99 44.40
C VAL A 213 -14.01 -0.96 42.92
N LYS A 214 -14.19 0.26 42.39
CA LYS A 214 -14.17 0.55 40.95
C LYS A 214 -12.72 0.53 40.46
N SER A 215 -12.38 -0.46 39.65
CA SER A 215 -11.31 -0.33 38.64
C SER A 215 -11.88 0.42 37.43
N PRO A 216 -11.09 1.19 36.68
CA PRO A 216 -11.58 1.89 35.50
C PRO A 216 -12.04 0.85 34.49
N ALA A 217 -13.33 0.92 34.12
CA ALA A 217 -13.81 0.26 32.94
C ALA A 217 -13.06 0.89 31.75
N GLU A 218 -12.20 0.12 31.12
CA GLU A 218 -11.78 0.40 29.76
C GLU A 218 -13.07 0.48 28.93
N SER A 219 -13.34 1.69 28.47
CA SER A 219 -14.32 1.94 27.43
C SER A 219 -13.83 1.20 26.20
N GLU A 220 -14.33 -0.02 25.96
CA GLU A 220 -14.29 -0.63 24.64
C GLU A 220 -15.07 0.30 23.72
N SER A 221 -14.33 1.19 23.05
CA SER A 221 -14.78 1.83 21.82
C SER A 221 -15.09 0.70 20.84
N ASP A 222 -16.33 0.67 20.38
CA ASP A 222 -16.83 -0.15 19.28
C ASP A 222 -16.18 0.31 17.97
N GLU A 223 -14.85 0.26 17.90
CA GLU A 223 -14.07 0.44 16.69
C GLU A 223 -14.16 -0.91 15.94
N GLY A 224 -14.69 -0.88 14.73
CA GLY A 224 -14.70 -2.04 13.85
C GLY A 224 -13.29 -2.60 13.58
N PRO A 225 -13.16 -3.71 12.85
CA PRO A 225 -11.86 -4.24 12.46
C PRO A 225 -11.02 -3.13 11.81
N SER A 226 -9.83 -2.86 12.37
CA SER A 226 -8.88 -1.92 11.77
C SER A 226 -8.42 -2.46 10.43
N MET A 227 -8.22 -1.57 9.45
CA MET A 227 -7.61 -1.88 8.15
C MET A 227 -6.33 -2.69 8.37
N GLY A 228 -6.14 -3.75 7.58
CA GLY A 228 -4.92 -4.56 7.60
C GLY A 228 -4.97 -5.76 8.56
N THR A 229 -6.12 -6.01 9.20
CA THR A 229 -6.33 -7.19 10.07
C THR A 229 -6.93 -8.39 9.33
N GLY A 230 -7.47 -8.18 8.13
CA GLY A 230 -8.01 -9.23 7.26
C GLY A 230 -7.01 -9.77 6.23
N ILE A 231 -7.49 -10.67 5.38
CA ILE A 231 -6.76 -11.21 4.24
C ILE A 231 -7.05 -10.32 3.03
N TRP A 232 -6.02 -9.70 2.47
CA TRP A 232 -6.16 -8.77 1.36
C TRP A 232 -5.92 -9.43 0.01
N GLN A 233 -6.73 -9.03 -0.98
CA GLN A 233 -6.67 -9.52 -2.34
C GLN A 233 -6.99 -8.41 -3.32
N VAL A 234 -6.26 -8.34 -4.44
CA VAL A 234 -6.68 -7.55 -5.60
C VAL A 234 -7.76 -8.33 -6.33
N ILE A 235 -8.91 -7.69 -6.56
CA ILE A 235 -10.07 -8.31 -7.22
C ILE A 235 -10.37 -7.70 -8.59
N CYS A 236 -9.82 -6.53 -8.91
CA CYS A 236 -9.91 -5.94 -10.25
C CYS A 236 -8.53 -5.51 -10.75
N PHE A 237 -8.17 -6.02 -11.93
CA PHE A 237 -6.97 -5.64 -12.68
C PHE A 237 -7.30 -4.97 -14.02
N THR A 238 -8.51 -5.22 -14.54
CA THR A 238 -8.98 -4.77 -15.85
C THR A 238 -10.35 -4.12 -15.75
N GLU A 239 -10.75 -3.36 -16.78
CA GLU A 239 -12.11 -2.81 -16.90
C GLU A 239 -13.18 -3.91 -16.77
N GLU A 240 -12.95 -5.07 -17.40
CA GLU A 240 -13.89 -6.19 -17.33
C GLU A 240 -14.05 -6.74 -15.91
N ASP A 241 -13.00 -6.70 -15.09
CA ASP A 241 -13.08 -7.16 -13.71
C ASP A 241 -13.98 -6.25 -12.88
N TRP A 242 -13.90 -4.94 -13.10
CA TRP A 242 -14.78 -3.95 -12.48
C TRP A 242 -16.25 -4.20 -12.86
N ASP A 243 -16.53 -4.44 -14.14
CA ASP A 243 -17.86 -4.80 -14.63
C ASP A 243 -18.38 -6.09 -13.98
N LYS A 244 -17.55 -7.14 -13.93
CA LYS A 244 -17.90 -8.44 -13.33
C LYS A 244 -18.19 -8.32 -11.84
N VAL A 245 -17.29 -7.68 -11.08
CA VAL A 245 -17.44 -7.49 -9.63
C VAL A 245 -18.69 -6.67 -9.32
N THR A 246 -18.93 -5.58 -10.06
CA THR A 246 -20.11 -4.75 -9.87
C THR A 246 -21.39 -5.51 -10.25
N GLY A 247 -21.36 -6.26 -11.36
CA GLY A 247 -22.47 -7.09 -11.81
C GLY A 247 -22.93 -8.15 -10.80
N ASN A 248 -22.00 -8.70 -10.00
CA ASN A 248 -22.32 -9.70 -8.97
C ASN A 248 -23.30 -9.18 -7.90
N PHE A 249 -23.34 -7.87 -7.66
CA PHE A 249 -24.18 -7.26 -6.62
C PHE A 249 -25.49 -6.67 -7.15
N LYS A 250 -25.70 -6.67 -8.47
CA LYS A 250 -26.82 -5.98 -9.14
C LYS A 250 -28.19 -6.41 -8.63
N ASP A 251 -28.41 -7.71 -8.48
CA ASP A 251 -29.69 -8.30 -8.06
C ASP A 251 -29.67 -8.76 -6.59
N SER A 252 -28.70 -8.29 -5.80
CA SER A 252 -28.59 -8.69 -4.40
C SER A 252 -29.77 -8.19 -3.57
N ILE A 253 -30.25 -9.04 -2.67
CA ILE A 253 -31.28 -8.70 -1.69
C ILE A 253 -30.69 -8.01 -0.44
N SER A 254 -29.39 -8.16 -0.19
CA SER A 254 -28.72 -7.56 0.96
C SER A 254 -28.71 -6.03 0.86
N LYS A 255 -28.92 -5.37 1.99
CA LYS A 255 -28.84 -3.90 2.05
C LYS A 255 -27.40 -3.41 1.89
N THR A 256 -26.41 -4.16 2.40
CA THR A 256 -25.00 -3.77 2.33
C THR A 256 -24.48 -3.90 0.89
N GLU A 257 -24.77 -5.02 0.24
CA GLU A 257 -24.37 -5.25 -1.16
C GLU A 257 -25.09 -4.32 -2.13
N ARG A 258 -26.37 -3.98 -1.91
CA ARG A 258 -27.05 -2.95 -2.72
C ARG A 258 -26.43 -1.57 -2.57
N SER A 259 -25.92 -1.23 -1.39
CA SER A 259 -25.19 0.01 -1.16
C SER A 259 -23.86 -0.01 -1.91
N LEU A 260 -23.10 -1.11 -1.79
CA LEU A 260 -21.84 -1.30 -2.49
C LEU A 260 -22.03 -1.27 -4.02
N TYR A 261 -23.05 -1.94 -4.55
CA TYR A 261 -23.41 -1.89 -5.96
C TYR A 261 -23.66 -0.46 -6.43
N ARG A 262 -24.42 0.33 -5.66
CA ARG A 262 -24.67 1.73 -5.98
C ARG A 262 -23.37 2.51 -6.08
N THR A 263 -22.53 2.48 -5.04
CA THR A 263 -21.23 3.16 -5.02
C THR A 263 -20.39 2.76 -6.23
N LEU A 264 -20.22 1.46 -6.47
CA LEU A 264 -19.41 0.97 -7.60
C LEU A 264 -19.98 1.43 -8.94
N SER A 265 -21.28 1.25 -9.18
CA SER A 265 -21.91 1.52 -10.48
C SER A 265 -22.13 3.00 -10.80
N GLU A 266 -22.42 3.83 -9.80
CA GLU A 266 -22.74 5.24 -9.99
C GLU A 266 -21.50 6.12 -9.89
N ASP A 267 -20.57 5.84 -8.96
CA ASP A 267 -19.45 6.73 -8.64
C ASP A 267 -18.12 6.30 -9.28
N PHE A 268 -17.88 5.00 -9.46
CA PHE A 268 -16.57 4.48 -9.90
C PHE A 268 -16.57 4.01 -11.35
N LEU A 269 -17.47 3.08 -11.69
CA LEU A 269 -17.51 2.39 -12.98
C LEU A 269 -17.54 3.35 -14.19
N PRO A 270 -18.22 4.52 -14.15
CA PRO A 270 -18.16 5.49 -15.24
C PRO A 270 -16.76 6.08 -15.51
N GLU A 271 -15.92 6.20 -14.48
CA GLU A 271 -14.57 6.78 -14.60
C GLU A 271 -13.49 5.73 -14.90
N ILE A 272 -13.74 4.44 -14.62
CA ILE A 272 -12.75 3.37 -14.81
C ILE A 272 -12.16 3.33 -16.23
N PRO A 273 -12.93 3.37 -17.34
CA PRO A 273 -12.36 3.34 -18.69
C PRO A 273 -11.40 4.51 -18.97
N ARG A 274 -11.71 5.69 -18.40
CA ARG A 274 -10.84 6.85 -18.52
C ARG A 274 -9.51 6.63 -17.81
N LEU A 275 -9.53 6.06 -16.60
CA LEU A 275 -8.33 5.79 -15.81
C LEU A 275 -7.41 4.78 -16.51
N PHE A 276 -7.96 3.71 -17.09
CA PHE A 276 -7.19 2.74 -17.88
C PHE A 276 -6.58 3.38 -19.14
N ALA A 277 -7.35 4.18 -19.89
CA ALA A 277 -6.84 4.88 -21.07
C ALA A 277 -5.73 5.89 -20.72
N GLU A 278 -5.87 6.60 -19.59
CA GLU A 278 -4.85 7.54 -19.11
C GLU A 278 -3.57 6.82 -18.70
N LYS A 279 -3.68 5.70 -17.99
CA LYS A 279 -2.55 4.84 -17.64
C LYS A 279 -1.81 4.33 -18.87
N GLU A 280 -2.53 3.77 -19.84
CA GLU A 280 -1.94 3.26 -21.09
C GLU A 280 -1.22 4.38 -21.87
N ARG A 281 -1.79 5.60 -21.88
CA ARG A 281 -1.16 6.76 -22.50
C ARG A 281 0.15 7.14 -21.82
N LEU A 282 0.18 7.15 -20.49
CA LEU A 282 1.38 7.47 -19.70
C LEU A 282 2.47 6.41 -19.90
N GLN A 283 2.09 5.12 -19.86
CA GLN A 283 3.03 4.03 -20.08
C GLN A 283 3.66 4.09 -21.47
N ARG A 284 2.87 4.32 -22.53
CA ARG A 284 3.42 4.57 -23.87
C ARG A 284 4.36 5.76 -23.92
N PHE A 285 4.08 6.84 -23.18
CA PHE A 285 4.94 8.01 -23.15
C PHE A 285 6.30 7.72 -22.52
N ILE A 286 6.34 6.89 -21.48
CA ILE A 286 7.57 6.44 -20.82
C ILE A 286 8.37 5.49 -21.72
N GLU A 287 7.69 4.59 -22.45
CA GLU A 287 8.32 3.61 -23.34
C GLU A 287 8.81 4.19 -24.68
N LEU A 288 8.42 5.42 -25.05
CA LEU A 288 8.92 6.07 -26.26
C LEU A 288 10.45 6.27 -26.15
N PRO A 289 11.25 5.78 -27.11
CA PRO A 289 12.69 6.02 -27.11
C PRO A 289 12.96 7.52 -27.09
N SER A 290 13.81 7.97 -26.16
CA SER A 290 14.33 9.33 -26.08
C SER A 290 15.15 9.69 -27.33
N PHE A 291 14.49 9.91 -28.47
CA PHE A 291 15.09 10.34 -29.73
C PHE A 291 14.48 11.68 -30.15
N LYS A 292 15.20 12.75 -29.81
CA LYS A 292 15.54 13.93 -30.64
C LYS A 292 15.96 15.12 -29.76
N ARG A 293 17.18 15.06 -29.19
CA ARG A 293 18.06 16.23 -29.24
C ARG A 293 18.82 16.16 -30.56
N ILE A 294 18.16 16.54 -31.65
CA ILE A 294 18.88 16.84 -32.89
C ILE A 294 19.61 18.15 -32.62
N SER A 295 20.93 18.03 -32.51
CA SER A 295 21.89 19.10 -32.64
C SER A 295 21.49 20.03 -33.79
N GLY A 296 21.23 21.28 -33.44
CA GLY A 296 21.20 22.36 -34.43
C GLY A 296 22.58 22.47 -35.06
N THR A 297 22.71 21.92 -36.27
CA THR A 297 23.86 22.14 -37.15
C THR A 297 23.99 23.66 -37.36
N GLN A 298 25.03 24.27 -36.79
CA GLN A 298 25.45 25.60 -37.19
C GLN A 298 25.82 25.53 -38.68
N ARG A 299 25.00 26.15 -39.52
CA ARG A 299 25.42 26.54 -40.86
C ARG A 299 26.28 27.78 -40.68
N HIS A 300 27.60 27.64 -40.80
CA HIS A 300 28.44 28.78 -41.12
C HIS A 300 28.05 29.29 -42.51
N SER A 301 27.61 30.54 -42.55
CA SER A 301 27.55 31.36 -43.75
C SER A 301 28.18 32.68 -43.35
N THR A 302 29.46 32.82 -43.74
CA THR A 302 30.07 33.87 -44.56
C THR A 302 31.54 34.01 -44.16
#